data_AF-A0A1I6SJP6-F1
#
_entry.id   AF-A0A1I6SJP6-F1
#
_cell.length_a   1.000
_cell.length_b   1.000
_cell.length_c   1.000
_cell.angle_alpha   90.00
_cell.angle_beta   90.00
_cell.angle_gamma   90.00
#
_symmetry.space_group_name_H-M   'P 1'
#
loop_
_entity.id
_entity.type
_entity.pdbx_description
1 polymer ?
#
loop_
_entity_poly.entity_id
_entity_poly.type
_entity_poly.pdbx_seq_one_letter_code
_entity_poly.pdbx_strand_id
1 'polypeptide(L)' 'MTSRQFKTIIGIAMVGIGLVQVSLYAVQSELIPTGLGAFYSLLGIVYLWAEVYAAE' A
#
# COMPACT_ATOMS: atom_id res chain seq x y z
N MET A 1 19.84 -4.78 -8.45
CA MET A 1 18.74 -4.97 -7.48
C MET A 1 18.41 -6.45 -7.42
N THR A 2 18.32 -7.03 -6.23
CA THR A 2 17.80 -8.40 -6.05
C THR A 2 16.29 -8.44 -6.26
N SER A 3 15.76 -9.58 -6.70
CA SER A 3 14.32 -9.76 -6.93
C SER A 3 13.47 -9.41 -5.69
N ARG A 4 14.01 -9.69 -4.49
CA ARG A 4 13.43 -9.29 -3.21
C ARG A 4 13.34 -7.76 -3.03
N GLN A 5 14.43 -7.03 -3.27
CA GLN A 5 14.45 -5.55 -3.14
C GLN A 5 13.43 -4.88 -4.07
N PHE A 6 13.27 -5.39 -5.30
CA PHE A 6 12.30 -4.86 -6.25
C PHE A 6 10.86 -5.07 -5.77
N LYS A 7 10.54 -6.26 -5.27
CA LYS A 7 9.23 -6.55 -4.65
C LYS A 7 8.97 -5.67 -3.42
N THR A 8 9.97 -5.44 -2.57
CA THR A 8 9.85 -4.53 -1.43
C THR A 8 9.52 -3.10 -1.86
N ILE A 9 10.20 -2.56 -2.89
CA ILE A 9 9.92 -1.20 -3.37
C ILE A 9 8.50 -1.08 -3.94
N ILE A 10 8.04 -2.07 -4.70
CA ILE A 10 6.66 -2.09 -5.21
C ILE A 10 5.66 -2.07 -4.05
N GLY A 11 5.86 -2.93 -3.06
CA GLY A 11 4.97 -3.00 -1.91
C GLY A 11 4.94 -1.70 -1.10
N ILE A 12 6.10 -1.09 -0.84
CA ILE A 12 6.19 0.22 -0.17
C ILE A 12 5.49 1.31 -0.99
N ALA A 13 5.66 1.31 -2.31
CA ALA A 13 4.99 2.26 -3.19
C ALA A 13 3.46 2.10 -3.13
N MET A 14 2.94 0.86 -3.13
CA MET A 14 1.51 0.59 -2.98
C MET A 14 0.94 1.13 -1.66
N VAL A 15 1.62 0.84 -0.55
CA VAL A 15 1.25 1.36 0.78
C VAL A 15 1.29 2.89 0.80
N GLY A 16 2.36 3.48 0.28
CA GLY A 16 2.54 4.93 0.24
C GLY A 16 1.43 5.63 -0.56
N ILE A 17 1.10 5.13 -1.75
CA ILE A 17 0.02 5.67 -2.58
C ILE A 17 -1.32 5.58 -1.84
N GLY A 18 -1.61 4.42 -1.23
CA GLY A 18 -2.84 4.23 -0.45
C GLY A 18 -2.94 5.21 0.73
N LEU A 19 -1.86 5.40 1.50
CA LEU A 19 -1.81 6.35 2.61
C LEU A 19 -1.97 7.81 2.16
N VAL A 20 -1.36 8.19 1.05
CA VAL A 20 -1.53 9.54 0.47
C VAL A 20 -2.98 9.75 0.08
N GLN A 21 -3.60 8.77 -0.57
CA GLN A 21 -5.01 8.82 -0.92
C GLN A 21 -5.89 8.95 0.33
N VAL A 22 -5.71 8.08 1.33
CA VAL A 22 -6.44 8.17 2.61
C VAL A 22 -6.31 9.56 3.22
N SER A 23 -5.09 10.09 3.30
CA SER A 23 -4.82 11.38 3.94
C SER A 23 -5.48 12.54 3.20
N LEU A 24 -5.37 12.58 1.86
CA LEU A 24 -5.94 13.64 1.05
C LEU A 24 -7.48 13.64 1.07
N TYR A 25 -8.09 12.46 0.98
CA TYR A 25 -9.54 12.33 0.87
C TYR A 25 -10.23 12.31 2.24
N ALA A 26 -9.55 11.89 3.31
CA ALA A 26 -10.07 12.01 4.67
C ALA A 26 -10.26 13.47 5.08
N VAL A 27 -9.32 14.36 4.70
CA VAL A 27 -9.46 15.81 4.94
C VAL A 27 -10.65 16.39 4.15
N GLN A 28 -10.96 15.82 2.99
CA GLN A 28 -12.11 16.22 2.17
C GLN A 28 -13.44 15.57 2.59
N SER A 29 -13.44 14.74 3.66
CA SER A 29 -14.60 13.95 4.12
C SER A 29 -15.23 13.07 3.03
N GLU A 30 -14.45 12.66 2.03
CA GLU A 30 -14.92 11.81 0.94
C GLU A 30 -14.72 10.33 1.28
N LEU A 31 -15.77 9.71 1.86
CA LEU A 31 -15.72 8.33 2.37
C LEU A 31 -15.31 7.28 1.32
N ILE A 32 -15.73 7.44 0.06
CA ILE A 32 -15.45 6.47 -1.01
C ILE A 32 -13.95 6.41 -1.34
N PRO A 33 -13.30 7.51 -1.76
CA PRO A 33 -11.86 7.48 -2.06
C PRO A 33 -10.99 7.26 -0.83
N THR A 34 -11.42 7.69 0.37
CA THR A 34 -10.74 7.32 1.62
C THR A 34 -10.78 5.81 1.86
N GLY A 35 -11.95 5.18 1.67
CA GLY A 35 -12.10 3.73 1.80
C GLY A 35 -11.27 2.95 0.77
N LEU A 36 -11.25 3.42 -0.48
CA LEU A 36 -10.41 2.83 -1.54
C LEU A 36 -8.91 2.97 -1.24
N GLY A 37 -8.47 4.14 -0.76
CA GLY A 37 -7.08 4.35 -0.35
C GLY A 37 -6.67 3.43 0.80
N ALA A 38 -7.55 3.25 1.78
CA ALA A 38 -7.30 2.37 2.93
C ALA A 38 -7.20 0.91 2.49
N PHE A 39 -8.11 0.47 1.61
CA PHE A 39 -8.08 -0.87 1.01
C PHE A 39 -6.80 -1.08 0.19
N TYR A 40 -6.41 -0.11 -0.63
CA TYR A 40 -5.20 -0.20 -1.44
C TYR A 40 -3.93 -0.25 -0.59
N SER A 41 -3.89 0.54 0.49
CA SER A 41 -2.81 0.51 1.47
C SER A 41 -2.73 -0.86 2.16
N LEU A 42 -3.87 -1.46 2.49
CA LEU A 42 -3.94 -2.81 3.06
C LEU A 42 -3.40 -3.87 2.08
N LEU A 43 -3.76 -3.77 0.79
CA LEU A 43 -3.22 -4.66 -0.25
C LEU A 43 -1.71 -4.54 -0.37
N GLY A 44 -1.14 -3.33 -0.28
CA GLY A 44 0.31 -3.14 -0.26
C GLY A 44 0.98 -3.82 0.94
N ILE A 45 0.35 -3.77 2.13
CA ILE A 45 0.85 -4.46 3.33
C ILE A 45 0.79 -5.98 3.16
N VAL A 46 -0.33 -6.52 2.66
CA VAL A 46 -0.49 -7.96 2.40
C VAL A 46 0.51 -8.43 1.35
N TYR A 47 0.73 -7.66 0.29
CA TYR A 47 1.72 -7.96 -0.74
C TYR A 47 3.13 -7.99 -0.16
N LEU A 48 3.52 -6.97 0.62
CA LEU A 48 4.81 -6.98 1.32
C LEU A 48 4.96 -8.20 2.22
N TRP A 49 3.93 -8.53 2.98
CA TRP A 49 3.96 -9.70 3.85
C TRP A 49 4.13 -11.00 3.06
N ALA A 50 3.33 -11.24 2.02
CA ALA A 50 3.39 -12.45 1.21
C ALA A 50 4.70 -12.59 0.42
N GLU A 51 5.15 -11.52 -0.23
CA GLU A 51 6.24 -11.57 -1.22
C GLU A 51 7.62 -11.26 -0.66
N VAL A 52 7.71 -10.60 0.50
CA VAL A 52 8.99 -10.18 1.10
C VAL A 52 9.30 -10.90 2.40
N TYR A 53 8.27 -11.24 3.19
CA TYR A 53 8.44 -11.85 4.51
C TYR A 53 8.04 -13.33 4.55
N ALA A 54 6.98 -13.74 3.85
CA ALA A 54 6.50 -15.13 3.85
C ALA A 54 7.14 -16.00 2.75
N ALA A 55 7.76 -15.37 1.74
CA ALA A 55 8.49 -16.05 0.67
C ALA A 55 9.97 -16.35 1.03
N GLU A 56 10.35 -16.12 2.30
CA GLU A 56 11.65 -16.52 2.88
C GLU A 56 11.52 -17.78 3.74
#